data_AF-E4V0D2-F1
#
_entry.id   AF-E4V0D2-F1
#
_cell.length_a   1.000
_cell.length_b   1.000
_cell.length_c   1.000
_cell.angle_alpha   90.00
_cell.angle_beta   90.00
_cell.angle_gamma   90.00
#
_symmetry.space_group_name_H-M   'P 1'
#
loop_
_entity.id
_entity.type
_entity.pdbx_description
1 polymer ?
#
loop_
_entity_poly.entity_id
_entity_poly.type
_entity_poly.pdbx_seq_one_letter_code
_entity_poly.pdbx_strand_id
1 'polypeptide(L)'
;MANIQRLLDYLMVPPPGQPTMETHRSPNTSNDSYKWSDIRSVGQWTEFTYAHIIQRYGVLLQEAEIQSEPMPDSPPQPIRTEPMFAVRVTTYIQSRLRRALRAGFQHNTPQLANLTPITVDIGDAAQIINNFRPDIAFFHAGTPLGSSPNRCPGDLKVSWKWGSNWQTAQSVLYRKEYLQVLSQVNYYMKQHNTQYGFVLTNTELVPIKRLDARGNLLVAQAIPWEAAGPGRLTILLGLWYIGMLGADNNWQLQ
;
A
#
# COMPACT_ATOMS: atom_id res chain seq x y z
N MET A 1 13.08 28.91 -10.41
CA MET A 1 13.92 27.91 -9.73
C MET A 1 13.00 26.82 -9.22
N ALA A 2 13.31 25.54 -9.45
CA ALA A 2 12.49 24.46 -8.90
C ALA A 2 12.62 24.47 -7.37
N ASN A 3 11.50 24.52 -6.65
CA ASN A 3 11.52 24.45 -5.18
C ASN A 3 11.90 23.00 -4.79
N ILE A 4 13.02 22.82 -4.08
CA ILE A 4 13.51 21.51 -3.63
C ILE A 4 13.13 21.33 -2.16
N GLN A 5 12.76 20.12 -1.77
CA GLN A 5 12.46 19.77 -0.38
C GLN A 5 13.02 18.39 -0.03
N ARG A 6 13.06 18.06 1.27
CA ARG A 6 13.48 16.73 1.73
C ARG A 6 12.43 15.68 1.35
N LEU A 7 12.89 14.45 1.14
CA LEU A 7 12.02 13.33 0.82
C LEU A 7 10.97 13.08 1.92
N LEU A 8 11.34 13.25 3.20
CA LEU A 8 10.39 13.15 4.30
C LEU A 8 9.26 14.18 4.16
N ASP A 9 9.60 15.45 3.94
CA ASP A 9 8.61 16.53 3.84
C ASP A 9 7.63 16.26 2.67
N TYR A 10 8.16 15.76 1.55
CA TYR A 10 7.36 15.33 0.39
C TYR A 10 6.38 14.19 0.73
N LEU A 11 6.84 13.18 1.49
CA LEU A 11 6.02 12.02 1.88
C LEU A 11 5.02 12.33 3.01
N MET A 12 5.23 13.41 3.75
CA MET A 12 4.37 13.82 4.87
C MET A 12 3.15 14.67 4.45
N VAL A 13 2.97 14.93 3.15
CA VAL A 13 1.81 15.67 2.63
C VAL A 13 0.58 14.75 2.58
N PRO A 14 -0.52 15.08 3.29
CA PRO A 14 -1.74 14.29 3.22
C PRO A 14 -2.48 14.51 1.89
N PRO A 15 -3.07 13.45 1.29
CA PRO A 15 -4.04 13.63 0.23
C PRO A 15 -5.32 14.29 0.78
N PRO A 16 -6.10 15.01 -0.06
CA PRO A 16 -7.36 15.59 0.39
C PRO A 16 -8.39 14.49 0.67
N GLY A 17 -9.31 14.75 1.60
CA GLY A 17 -10.42 13.86 1.91
C GLY A 17 -11.26 13.49 0.68
N GLN A 18 -11.80 12.28 0.68
CA GLN A 18 -12.57 11.72 -0.44
C GLN A 18 -14.06 11.72 -0.11
N PRO A 19 -14.84 12.74 -0.54
CA PRO A 19 -16.26 12.75 -0.30
C PRO A 19 -16.93 11.55 -1.00
N THR A 20 -17.96 11.00 -0.37
CA THR A 20 -18.73 9.87 -0.90
C THR A 20 -20.15 10.31 -1.21
N MET A 21 -20.76 9.77 -2.26
CA MET A 21 -22.12 10.11 -2.67
C MET A 21 -22.92 8.85 -3.00
N GLU A 22 -24.13 8.73 -2.45
CA GLU A 22 -25.09 7.64 -2.79
C GLU A 22 -24.48 6.23 -2.66
N THR A 23 -23.71 5.99 -1.60
CA THR A 23 -23.02 4.71 -1.40
C THR A 23 -23.85 3.76 -0.56
N HIS A 24 -24.07 2.55 -1.07
CA HIS A 24 -24.74 1.49 -0.34
C HIS A 24 -23.78 0.33 -0.09
N ARG A 25 -23.93 -0.32 1.06
CA ARG A 25 -23.19 -1.53 1.37
C ARG A 25 -23.47 -2.59 0.31
N SER A 26 -22.39 -3.20 -0.18
CA SER A 26 -22.45 -4.38 -1.06
C SER A 26 -21.36 -5.37 -0.63
N PRO A 27 -21.52 -6.67 -0.90
CA PRO A 27 -20.48 -7.67 -0.63
C PRO A 27 -19.23 -7.42 -1.47
N ASN A 28 -18.08 -7.93 -1.00
CA ASN A 28 -16.88 -8.02 -1.82
C ASN A 28 -17.03 -9.13 -2.88
N THR A 29 -16.30 -8.98 -3.98
CA THR A 29 -16.19 -10.04 -4.98
C THR A 29 -15.61 -11.31 -4.36
N SER A 30 -16.26 -12.45 -4.57
CA SER A 30 -15.76 -13.77 -4.19
C SER A 30 -15.13 -14.49 -5.39
N ASN A 31 -14.18 -15.39 -5.11
CA ASN A 31 -13.57 -16.28 -6.11
C ASN A 31 -13.38 -17.66 -5.47
N ASP A 32 -13.36 -18.74 -6.27
CA ASP A 32 -13.09 -20.10 -5.76
C ASP A 32 -11.63 -20.30 -5.33
N SER A 33 -10.73 -19.43 -5.77
CA SER A 33 -9.28 -19.51 -5.50
C SER A 33 -8.86 -18.93 -4.15
N TYR A 34 -9.69 -18.08 -3.54
CA TYR A 34 -9.45 -17.51 -2.23
C TYR A 34 -10.77 -17.19 -1.51
N LYS A 35 -10.81 -17.50 -0.22
CA LYS A 35 -11.97 -17.24 0.63
C LYS A 35 -11.55 -16.85 2.03
N TRP A 36 -12.43 -16.17 2.75
CA TRP A 36 -12.22 -15.75 4.13
C TRP A 36 -11.68 -16.85 5.06
N SER A 37 -12.05 -18.11 4.82
CA SER A 37 -11.61 -19.27 5.62
C SER A 37 -10.16 -19.73 5.34
N ASP A 38 -9.51 -19.18 4.32
CA ASP A 38 -8.09 -19.41 4.04
C ASP A 38 -7.18 -18.58 4.96
N ILE A 39 -7.74 -17.60 5.68
CA ILE A 39 -7.04 -16.85 6.73
C ILE A 39 -7.23 -17.57 8.06
N ARG A 40 -6.12 -18.06 8.63
CA ARG A 40 -6.10 -18.80 9.89
C ARG A 40 -5.96 -17.90 11.11
N SER A 41 -5.12 -16.88 11.02
CA SER A 41 -4.92 -15.92 12.10
C SER A 41 -4.53 -14.55 11.56
N VAL A 42 -4.93 -13.52 12.31
CA VAL A 42 -4.58 -12.12 12.07
C VAL A 42 -4.04 -11.54 13.37
N GLY A 43 -2.73 -11.37 13.46
CA GLY A 43 -2.05 -10.68 14.54
C GLY A 43 -1.83 -9.20 14.25
N GLN A 44 -1.22 -8.49 15.19
CA GLN A 44 -0.84 -7.08 15.04
C GLN A 44 0.60 -6.96 14.54
N TRP A 45 0.84 -6.08 13.56
CA TRP A 45 2.18 -5.75 13.10
C TRP A 45 2.69 -4.49 13.83
N THR A 46 3.27 -4.69 15.01
CA THR A 46 3.65 -3.63 15.95
C THR A 46 4.84 -2.78 15.50
N GLU A 47 5.69 -3.30 14.61
CA GLU A 47 6.88 -2.59 14.14
C GLU A 47 6.56 -1.58 13.01
N PHE A 48 5.38 -1.67 12.38
CA PHE A 48 5.00 -0.75 11.31
C PHE A 48 4.54 0.61 11.90
N THR A 49 5.51 1.43 12.28
CA THR A 49 5.28 2.72 12.95
C THR A 49 6.20 3.80 12.41
N TYR A 50 5.81 5.07 12.60
CA TYR A 50 6.65 6.22 12.25
C TYR A 50 8.04 6.13 12.88
N ALA A 51 8.12 5.81 14.17
CA ALA A 51 9.39 5.73 14.89
C ALA A 51 10.33 4.67 14.29
N HIS A 52 9.83 3.48 13.97
CA HIS A 52 10.62 2.42 13.34
C HIS A 52 11.07 2.81 11.93
N ILE A 53 10.22 3.51 11.15
CA ILE A 53 10.57 3.98 9.81
C ILE A 53 11.69 5.03 9.88
N ILE A 54 11.59 6.00 10.79
CA ILE A 54 12.63 7.01 10.99
C ILE A 54 13.92 6.38 11.53
N GLN A 55 13.83 5.40 12.44
CA GLN A 55 15.01 4.68 12.91
C GLN A 55 15.74 3.95 11.76
N ARG A 56 14.99 3.30 10.86
CA ARG A 56 15.58 2.50 9.77
C ARG A 56 16.04 3.34 8.58
N TYR A 57 15.28 4.37 8.20
CA TYR A 57 15.46 5.14 6.97
C TYR A 57 15.55 6.66 7.18
N GLY A 58 15.71 7.14 8.41
CA GLY A 58 15.69 8.57 8.74
C GLY A 58 16.77 9.38 8.04
N VAL A 59 18.01 8.86 7.95
CA VAL A 59 19.11 9.52 7.21
C VAL A 59 18.72 9.72 5.74
N LEU A 60 18.34 8.65 5.03
CA LEU A 60 17.83 8.71 3.67
C LEU A 60 16.67 9.72 3.51
N LEU A 61 15.67 9.65 4.39
CA LEU A 61 14.48 10.50 4.34
C LEU A 61 14.79 11.99 4.56
N GLN A 62 15.84 12.31 5.33
CA GLN A 62 16.26 13.68 5.64
C GLN A 62 17.25 14.26 4.62
N GLU A 63 18.06 13.42 3.98
CA GLU A 63 19.12 13.84 3.06
C GLU A 63 18.72 13.76 1.59
N ALA A 64 17.87 12.80 1.21
CA ALA A 64 17.40 12.72 -0.17
C ALA A 64 16.54 13.93 -0.52
N GLU A 65 16.90 14.60 -1.61
CA GLU A 65 16.18 15.76 -2.12
C GLU A 65 15.22 15.37 -3.24
N ILE A 66 14.09 16.07 -3.29
CA ILE A 66 13.09 15.88 -4.34
C ILE A 66 12.49 17.24 -4.73
N GLN A 67 12.28 17.42 -6.04
CA GLN A 67 11.54 18.58 -6.53
C GLN A 67 10.13 18.58 -5.92
N SER A 68 9.72 19.73 -5.39
CA SER A 68 8.40 19.92 -4.82
C SER A 68 7.30 19.63 -5.85
N GLU A 69 6.22 19.03 -5.36
CA GLU A 69 4.99 18.78 -6.11
C GLU A 69 3.82 19.04 -5.17
N PRO A 70 3.20 20.22 -5.25
CA PRO A 70 2.00 20.50 -4.49
C PRO A 70 0.94 19.40 -4.71
N MET A 71 0.22 19.05 -3.66
CA MET A 71 -1.00 18.27 -3.80
C MET A 71 -1.98 19.07 -4.68
N PRO A 72 -2.75 18.47 -5.59
CA PRO A 72 -3.68 19.22 -6.43
C PRO A 72 -4.67 19.96 -5.54
N ASP A 73 -4.86 21.24 -5.81
CA ASP A 73 -5.75 22.15 -5.07
C ASP A 73 -7.19 22.16 -5.60
N SER A 74 -7.45 21.41 -6.66
CA SER A 74 -8.78 21.24 -7.22
C SER A 74 -9.72 20.58 -6.21
N PRO A 75 -10.98 21.04 -6.09
CA PRO A 75 -11.95 20.47 -5.17
C PRO A 75 -12.07 18.94 -5.34
N PRO A 76 -11.96 18.16 -4.24
CA PRO A 76 -12.09 16.71 -4.30
C PRO A 76 -13.44 16.29 -4.88
N GLN A 77 -13.38 15.47 -5.92
CA GLN A 77 -14.57 14.99 -6.61
C GLN A 77 -15.12 13.75 -5.89
N PRO A 78 -16.43 13.71 -5.59
CA PRO A 78 -17.00 12.60 -4.85
C PRO A 78 -16.83 11.27 -5.57
N ILE A 79 -16.76 10.19 -4.79
CA ILE A 79 -16.71 8.82 -5.29
C ILE A 79 -17.98 8.05 -4.92
N ARG A 80 -18.42 7.18 -5.82
CA ARG A 80 -19.53 6.23 -5.57
C ARG A 80 -19.23 4.81 -6.04
N THR A 81 -18.08 4.58 -6.66
CA THR A 81 -17.65 3.27 -7.18
C THR A 81 -16.15 3.05 -6.94
N GLU A 82 -15.72 1.78 -6.97
CA GLU A 82 -14.29 1.40 -6.89
C GLU A 82 -13.45 1.99 -8.04
N PRO A 83 -13.89 1.98 -9.32
CA PRO A 83 -13.13 2.63 -10.39
C PRO A 83 -12.92 4.14 -10.17
N MET A 84 -13.91 4.85 -9.60
CA MET A 84 -13.73 6.26 -9.26
C MET A 84 -12.67 6.45 -8.18
N PHE A 85 -12.62 5.55 -7.20
CA PHE A 85 -11.57 5.56 -6.18
C PHE A 85 -10.19 5.26 -6.79
N ALA A 86 -10.06 4.30 -7.70
CA ALA A 86 -8.82 4.02 -8.41
C ALA A 86 -8.27 5.27 -9.13
N VAL A 87 -9.15 6.05 -9.78
CA VAL A 87 -8.75 7.35 -10.37
C VAL A 87 -8.19 8.31 -9.31
N ARG A 88 -8.77 8.39 -8.11
CA ARG A 88 -8.24 9.24 -7.01
C ARG A 88 -6.86 8.76 -6.55
N VAL A 89 -6.64 7.45 -6.48
CA VAL A 89 -5.33 6.88 -6.14
C VAL A 89 -4.28 7.28 -7.18
N THR A 90 -4.60 7.23 -8.48
CA THR A 90 -3.69 7.70 -9.53
C THR A 90 -3.41 9.20 -9.42
N THR A 91 -4.44 10.03 -9.18
CA THR A 91 -4.31 11.50 -9.06
C THR A 91 -3.46 11.93 -7.87
N TYR A 92 -3.70 11.35 -6.69
CA TYR A 92 -3.11 11.84 -5.44
C TYR A 92 -1.88 11.06 -5.01
N ILE A 93 -1.83 9.75 -5.26
CA ILE A 93 -0.88 8.85 -4.62
C ILE A 93 0.18 8.32 -5.60
N GLN A 94 -0.26 7.67 -6.68
CA GLN A 94 0.62 6.81 -7.49
C GLN A 94 1.83 7.54 -8.09
N SER A 95 1.60 8.69 -8.74
CA SER A 95 2.69 9.50 -9.33
C SER A 95 3.67 10.00 -8.28
N ARG A 96 3.17 10.41 -7.11
CA ARG A 96 4.00 10.91 -6.00
C ARG A 96 4.85 9.79 -5.41
N LEU A 97 4.25 8.64 -5.18
CA LEU A 97 4.93 7.46 -4.68
C LEU A 97 6.03 6.98 -5.63
N ARG A 98 5.76 6.96 -6.94
CA ARG A 98 6.76 6.62 -7.96
C ARG A 98 7.96 7.56 -7.93
N ARG A 99 7.71 8.87 -7.81
CA ARG A 99 8.75 9.89 -7.70
C ARG A 99 9.56 9.77 -6.41
N ALA A 100 8.89 9.53 -5.28
CA ALA A 100 9.53 9.38 -3.98
C ALA A 100 10.43 8.14 -3.90
N LEU A 101 9.97 7.00 -4.43
CA LEU A 101 10.81 5.80 -4.56
C LEU A 101 12.04 6.08 -5.41
N ARG A 102 11.87 6.68 -6.60
CA ARG A 102 12.98 7.04 -7.49
C ARG A 102 13.99 7.96 -6.80
N ALA A 103 13.52 9.03 -6.15
CA ALA A 103 14.39 9.98 -5.45
C ALA A 103 15.16 9.29 -4.31
N GLY A 104 14.50 8.43 -3.53
CA GLY A 104 15.14 7.64 -2.49
C GLY A 104 16.27 6.75 -3.03
N PHE A 105 16.02 5.99 -4.10
CA PHE A 105 17.04 5.11 -4.69
C PHE A 105 18.16 5.83 -5.45
N GLN A 106 18.00 7.12 -5.76
CA GLN A 106 19.07 7.93 -6.36
C GLN A 106 20.07 8.47 -5.32
N HIS A 107 19.71 8.44 -4.03
CA HIS A 107 20.62 8.87 -2.96
C HIS A 107 21.69 7.82 -2.69
N ASN A 108 22.93 8.25 -2.44
CA ASN A 108 24.02 7.34 -2.12
C ASN A 108 24.14 7.17 -0.60
N THR A 109 23.58 6.10 -0.05
CA THR A 109 23.64 5.81 1.39
C THR A 109 23.80 4.31 1.66
N PRO A 110 24.55 3.91 2.71
CA PRO A 110 24.65 2.51 3.13
C PRO A 110 23.31 1.84 3.43
N GLN A 111 22.27 2.61 3.77
CA GLN A 111 20.92 2.09 4.04
C GLN A 111 20.29 1.38 2.82
N LEU A 112 20.80 1.62 1.61
CA LEU A 112 20.31 1.02 0.37
C LEU A 112 21.13 -0.20 -0.09
N ALA A 113 22.22 -0.56 0.59
CA ALA A 113 23.20 -1.54 0.09
C ALA A 113 22.61 -2.92 -0.26
N ASN A 114 21.52 -3.33 0.40
CA ASN A 114 20.84 -4.62 0.17
C ASN A 114 19.45 -4.46 -0.44
N LEU A 115 19.16 -3.32 -1.06
CA LEU A 115 17.86 -3.03 -1.66
C LEU A 115 17.98 -2.98 -3.18
N THR A 116 17.05 -3.63 -3.87
CA THR A 116 16.84 -3.45 -5.30
C THR A 116 15.95 -2.23 -5.53
N PRO A 117 16.30 -1.28 -6.41
CA PRO A 117 15.40 -0.18 -6.77
C PRO A 117 14.05 -0.68 -7.28
N ILE A 118 12.97 -0.17 -6.73
CA ILE A 118 11.61 -0.54 -7.15
C ILE A 118 10.79 0.67 -7.58
N THR A 119 9.72 0.38 -8.31
CA THR A 119 8.69 1.34 -8.71
C THR A 119 7.30 0.77 -8.41
N VAL A 120 6.27 1.59 -8.61
CA VAL A 120 4.87 1.24 -8.41
C VAL A 120 4.06 1.57 -9.66
N ASP A 121 3.10 0.71 -9.97
CA ASP A 121 2.08 0.95 -10.98
C ASP A 121 0.82 0.10 -10.74
N ILE A 122 -0.13 0.16 -11.67
CA ILE A 122 -1.24 -0.80 -11.75
C ILE A 122 -0.70 -2.23 -11.81
N GLY A 123 -1.48 -3.20 -11.33
CA GLY A 123 -1.02 -4.59 -11.20
C GLY A 123 -0.45 -5.21 -12.48
N ASP A 124 -1.00 -4.85 -13.63
CA ASP A 124 -0.58 -5.26 -14.98
C ASP A 124 0.88 -4.95 -15.30
N ALA A 125 1.50 -4.00 -14.61
CA ALA A 125 2.91 -3.67 -14.83
C ALA A 125 3.88 -4.74 -14.28
N ALA A 126 3.42 -5.57 -13.34
CA ALA A 126 4.16 -6.72 -12.83
C ALA A 126 3.69 -8.03 -13.47
N GLN A 127 4.43 -9.10 -13.23
CA GLN A 127 4.09 -10.44 -13.74
C GLN A 127 2.73 -10.91 -13.20
N ILE A 128 1.82 -11.24 -14.11
CA ILE A 128 0.50 -11.80 -13.80
C ILE A 128 0.56 -13.32 -13.84
N ILE A 129 0.06 -13.97 -12.78
CA ILE A 129 -0.03 -15.43 -12.68
C ILE A 129 -1.50 -15.82 -12.69
N ASN A 130 -1.86 -16.80 -13.53
CA ASN A 130 -3.23 -17.34 -13.65
C ASN A 130 -4.31 -16.27 -13.89
N ASN A 131 -3.98 -15.18 -14.60
CA ASN A 131 -4.87 -14.04 -14.88
C ASN A 131 -5.40 -13.29 -13.65
N PHE A 132 -4.81 -13.49 -12.47
CA PHE A 132 -5.15 -12.73 -11.26
C PHE A 132 -4.35 -11.43 -11.21
N ARG A 133 -5.07 -10.30 -11.27
CA ARG A 133 -4.50 -8.95 -11.33
C ARG A 133 -4.79 -8.22 -10.01
N PRO A 134 -3.79 -7.96 -9.16
CA PRO A 134 -3.90 -6.99 -8.07
C PRO A 134 -4.18 -5.59 -8.64
N ASP A 135 -4.77 -4.69 -7.88
CA ASP A 135 -4.99 -3.32 -8.37
C ASP A 135 -3.66 -2.54 -8.46
N ILE A 136 -2.73 -2.78 -7.52
CA ILE A 136 -1.41 -2.14 -7.47
C ILE A 136 -0.31 -3.19 -7.36
N ALA A 137 0.81 -2.93 -8.04
CA ALA A 137 2.02 -3.72 -7.92
C ALA A 137 3.25 -2.85 -7.62
N PHE A 138 4.13 -3.38 -6.77
CA PHE A 138 5.49 -2.90 -6.61
C PHE A 138 6.43 -3.90 -7.26
N PHE A 139 7.35 -3.42 -8.09
CA PHE A 139 8.21 -4.29 -8.91
C PHE A 139 9.55 -3.61 -9.20
N HIS A 140 10.51 -4.37 -9.72
CA HIS A 140 11.86 -3.86 -10.01
C HIS A 140 11.79 -2.71 -11.02
N ALA A 141 12.35 -1.56 -10.65
CA ALA A 141 12.43 -0.42 -11.56
C ALA A 141 13.30 -0.74 -12.78
N GLY A 142 12.87 -0.28 -13.97
CA GLY A 142 13.62 -0.45 -15.21
C GLY A 142 13.45 -1.80 -15.92
N THR A 143 12.66 -2.73 -15.38
CA THR A 143 12.32 -3.97 -16.10
C THR A 143 11.18 -3.75 -17.10
N PRO A 144 11.11 -4.53 -18.20
CA PRO A 144 9.93 -4.54 -19.08
C PRO A 144 8.62 -4.81 -18.32
N LEU A 145 7.52 -4.22 -18.79
CA LEU A 145 6.19 -4.47 -18.20
C LEU A 145 5.87 -5.97 -18.20
N GLY A 146 5.32 -6.46 -17.09
CA GLY A 146 4.92 -7.85 -16.94
C GLY A 146 6.07 -8.84 -16.69
N SER A 147 7.32 -8.39 -16.61
CA SER A 147 8.49 -9.27 -16.45
C SER A 147 8.98 -9.43 -15.01
N SER A 148 8.70 -8.47 -14.13
CA SER A 148 9.16 -8.50 -12.73
C SER A 148 8.06 -9.02 -11.79
N PRO A 149 8.40 -9.88 -10.81
CA PRO A 149 7.46 -10.30 -9.78
C PRO A 149 6.82 -9.12 -9.04
N ASN A 150 5.55 -9.26 -8.66
CA ASN A 150 4.94 -8.29 -7.75
C ASN A 150 5.43 -8.53 -6.32
N ARG A 151 6.25 -7.60 -5.82
CA ARG A 151 6.86 -7.68 -4.49
C ARG A 151 5.95 -7.16 -3.38
N CYS A 152 4.96 -6.32 -3.69
CA CYS A 152 3.99 -5.83 -2.71
C CYS A 152 2.61 -5.62 -3.35
N PRO A 153 1.80 -6.67 -3.56
CA PRO A 153 0.47 -6.52 -4.13
C PRO A 153 -0.42 -5.66 -3.23
N GLY A 154 -1.10 -4.71 -3.86
CA GLY A 154 -2.11 -3.86 -3.25
C GLY A 154 -3.49 -4.11 -3.85
N ASP A 155 -4.51 -4.03 -3.00
CA ASP A 155 -5.91 -4.16 -3.39
C ASP A 155 -6.65 -2.87 -2.98
N LEU A 156 -7.40 -2.30 -3.92
CA LEU A 156 -8.16 -1.08 -3.72
C LEU A 156 -9.59 -1.45 -3.33
N LYS A 157 -10.06 -0.86 -2.23
CA LYS A 157 -11.44 -1.02 -1.77
C LYS A 157 -12.07 0.32 -1.45
N VAL A 158 -13.37 0.29 -1.26
CA VAL A 158 -14.14 1.44 -0.79
C VAL A 158 -14.69 1.15 0.60
N SER A 159 -14.72 2.17 1.44
CA SER A 159 -15.08 2.10 2.87
C SER A 159 -16.47 1.50 3.15
N TRP A 160 -17.40 1.57 2.18
CA TRP A 160 -18.72 0.95 2.30
C TRP A 160 -18.75 -0.55 1.94
N LYS A 161 -17.65 -1.09 1.40
CA LYS A 161 -17.47 -2.53 1.15
C LYS A 161 -16.45 -3.19 2.08
N TRP A 162 -15.52 -2.42 2.65
CA TRP A 162 -14.50 -2.95 3.56
C TRP A 162 -13.89 -1.85 4.44
N GLY A 163 -13.58 -2.19 5.69
CA GLY A 163 -12.82 -1.34 6.60
C GLY A 163 -12.08 -2.16 7.67
N SER A 164 -10.96 -1.64 8.18
CA SER A 164 -10.12 -2.32 9.16
C SER A 164 -10.85 -2.61 10.47
N ASN A 165 -11.71 -1.69 10.90
CA ASN A 165 -12.55 -1.82 12.09
C ASN A 165 -13.54 -2.99 12.03
N TRP A 166 -13.75 -3.60 10.85
CA TRP A 166 -14.61 -4.77 10.71
C TRP A 166 -14.01 -6.04 11.30
N GLN A 167 -12.69 -6.06 11.57
CA GLN A 167 -12.01 -7.15 12.27
C GLN A 167 -12.69 -7.49 13.60
N THR A 168 -13.09 -6.46 14.35
CA THR A 168 -13.69 -6.59 15.69
C THR A 168 -15.20 -6.32 15.70
N ALA A 169 -15.84 -6.27 14.53
CA ALA A 169 -17.26 -6.01 14.43
C ALA A 169 -18.09 -7.14 15.07
N GLN A 170 -19.18 -6.79 15.74
CA GLN A 170 -20.11 -7.78 16.32
C GLN A 170 -20.71 -8.68 15.22
N SER A 171 -21.07 -8.08 14.08
CA SER A 171 -21.61 -8.82 12.93
C SER A 171 -20.61 -9.83 12.37
N VAL A 172 -21.00 -11.10 12.30
CA VAL A 172 -20.25 -12.16 11.63
C VAL A 172 -20.03 -11.83 10.15
N LEU A 173 -21.02 -11.19 9.51
CA LEU A 173 -20.90 -10.80 8.10
C LEU A 173 -19.75 -9.81 7.89
N TYR A 174 -19.65 -8.76 8.71
CA TYR A 174 -18.53 -7.80 8.60
C TYR A 174 -17.18 -8.45 8.85
N ARG A 175 -17.07 -9.35 9.84
CA ARG A 175 -15.84 -10.12 10.08
C ARG A 175 -15.48 -11.03 8.91
N LYS A 176 -16.45 -11.65 8.25
CA LYS A 176 -16.22 -12.46 7.03
C LYS A 176 -15.74 -11.59 5.87
N GLU A 177 -16.37 -10.44 5.62
CA GLU A 177 -15.92 -9.49 4.58
C GLU A 177 -14.51 -8.97 4.88
N TYR A 178 -14.19 -8.71 6.15
CA TYR A 178 -12.84 -8.33 6.58
C TYR A 178 -11.81 -9.37 6.14
N LEU A 179 -12.04 -10.63 6.51
CA LEU A 179 -11.17 -11.76 6.17
C LEU A 179 -11.18 -12.10 4.67
N GLN A 180 -12.28 -11.83 3.95
CA GLN A 180 -12.37 -12.08 2.51
C GLN A 180 -11.37 -11.23 1.74
N VAL A 181 -11.28 -9.93 2.03
CA VAL A 181 -10.27 -9.07 1.36
C VAL A 181 -8.85 -9.43 1.79
N LEU A 182 -8.63 -9.79 3.06
CA LEU A 182 -7.31 -10.31 3.47
C LEU A 182 -6.94 -11.60 2.72
N SER A 183 -7.90 -12.48 2.46
CA SER A 183 -7.68 -13.70 1.67
C SER A 183 -7.31 -13.40 0.23
N GLN A 184 -7.90 -12.36 -0.36
CA GLN A 184 -7.58 -11.88 -1.70
C GLN A 184 -6.14 -11.36 -1.77
N VAL A 185 -5.74 -10.45 -0.88
CA VAL A 185 -4.35 -9.94 -0.83
C VAL A 185 -3.36 -11.07 -0.54
N ASN A 186 -3.69 -11.96 0.40
CA ASN A 186 -2.85 -13.12 0.72
C ASN A 186 -2.68 -14.07 -0.47
N TYR A 187 -3.72 -14.25 -1.29
CA TYR A 187 -3.63 -15.01 -2.52
C TYR A 187 -2.62 -14.38 -3.48
N TYR A 188 -2.71 -13.07 -3.73
CA TYR A 188 -1.72 -12.36 -4.56
C TYR A 188 -0.30 -12.47 -3.98
N MET A 189 -0.15 -12.37 -2.66
CA MET A 189 1.15 -12.55 -2.01
C MET A 189 1.71 -13.98 -2.21
N LYS A 190 0.85 -15.01 -2.25
CA LYS A 190 1.24 -16.39 -2.54
C LYS A 190 1.79 -16.58 -3.94
N GLN A 191 1.27 -15.88 -4.94
CA GLN A 191 1.69 -16.04 -6.33
C GLN A 191 3.18 -15.75 -6.55
N HIS A 192 3.72 -14.75 -5.85
CA HIS A 192 5.13 -14.34 -5.93
C HIS A 192 5.94 -14.66 -4.68
N ASN A 193 5.32 -15.38 -3.74
CA ASN A 193 5.86 -15.69 -2.42
C ASN A 193 6.37 -14.47 -1.63
N THR A 194 5.74 -13.29 -1.80
CA THR A 194 6.10 -12.09 -1.06
C THR A 194 5.58 -12.12 0.38
N GLN A 195 6.31 -11.43 1.27
CA GLN A 195 5.94 -11.17 2.65
C GLN A 195 4.99 -9.98 2.83
N TYR A 196 4.90 -9.04 1.88
CA TYR A 196 4.26 -7.75 2.12
C TYR A 196 3.15 -7.48 1.13
N GLY A 197 2.07 -6.86 1.60
CA GLY A 197 0.95 -6.41 0.79
C GLY A 197 0.16 -5.36 1.56
N PHE A 198 -0.94 -4.87 0.97
CA PHE A 198 -1.79 -3.88 1.64
C PHE A 198 -3.18 -3.82 1.04
N VAL A 199 -4.10 -3.28 1.82
CA VAL A 199 -5.39 -2.78 1.33
C VAL A 199 -5.37 -1.27 1.45
N LEU A 200 -5.80 -0.57 0.40
CA LEU A 200 -5.97 0.87 0.41
C LEU A 200 -7.43 1.19 0.14
N THR A 201 -8.03 2.03 0.99
CA THR A 201 -9.40 2.51 0.83
C THR A 201 -9.46 4.03 0.78
N ASN A 202 -10.63 4.57 0.49
CA ASN A 202 -10.86 6.01 0.53
C ASN A 202 -10.78 6.63 1.94
N THR A 203 -10.61 5.80 2.97
CA THR A 203 -10.51 6.26 4.38
C THR A 203 -9.21 5.84 5.05
N GLU A 204 -8.50 4.83 4.56
CA GLU A 204 -7.33 4.28 5.27
C GLU A 204 -6.39 3.45 4.37
N LEU A 205 -5.12 3.36 4.77
CA LEU A 205 -4.17 2.34 4.33
C LEU A 205 -4.02 1.28 5.44
N VAL A 206 -4.07 0.01 5.05
CA VAL A 206 -3.89 -1.14 5.94
C VAL A 206 -2.73 -2.01 5.45
N PRO A 207 -1.52 -1.84 6.00
CA PRO A 207 -0.36 -2.68 5.70
C PRO A 207 -0.52 -4.11 6.23
N ILE A 208 -0.09 -5.09 5.43
CA ILE A 208 -0.21 -6.52 5.73
C ILE A 208 1.18 -7.16 5.60
N LYS A 209 1.54 -7.99 6.58
CA LYS A 209 2.68 -8.88 6.53
C LYS A 209 2.23 -10.33 6.60
N ARG A 210 2.57 -11.12 5.59
CA ARG A 210 2.35 -12.56 5.56
C ARG A 210 3.46 -13.26 6.33
N LEU A 211 3.09 -14.19 7.22
CA LEU A 211 4.05 -14.95 8.04
C LEU A 211 4.38 -16.30 7.43
N ASP A 212 3.43 -16.93 6.73
CA ASP A 212 3.61 -18.25 6.14
C ASP A 212 2.63 -18.51 4.97
N ALA A 213 2.70 -19.69 4.37
CA ALA A 213 1.76 -20.13 3.33
C ALA A 213 0.39 -20.58 3.86
N ARG A 214 0.23 -20.72 5.18
CA ARG A 214 -0.95 -21.30 5.84
C ARG A 214 -2.02 -20.26 6.16
N GLY A 215 -1.79 -18.98 5.87
CA GLY A 215 -2.78 -17.92 6.08
C GLY A 215 -2.67 -17.26 7.46
N ASN A 216 -1.47 -17.25 8.04
CA ASN A 216 -1.16 -16.45 9.21
C ASN A 216 -0.61 -15.08 8.76
N LEU A 217 -1.29 -14.01 9.16
CA LEU A 217 -0.97 -12.63 8.77
C LEU A 217 -0.74 -11.78 10.02
N LEU A 218 0.09 -10.75 9.90
CA LEU A 218 0.08 -9.58 10.77
C LEU A 218 -0.49 -8.39 9.99
N VAL A 219 -1.33 -7.60 10.65
CA VAL A 219 -1.90 -6.37 10.10
C VAL A 219 -1.46 -5.21 10.97
N ALA A 220 -0.94 -4.15 10.35
CA ALA A 220 -0.53 -2.95 11.06
C ALA A 220 -1.74 -2.10 11.48
N GLN A 221 -1.53 -1.19 12.42
CA GLN A 221 -2.51 -0.15 12.73
C GLN A 221 -2.86 0.62 11.45
N ALA A 222 -4.16 0.72 11.15
CA ALA A 222 -4.61 1.42 9.96
C ALA A 222 -4.21 2.89 10.00
N ILE A 223 -3.75 3.40 8.85
CA ILE A 223 -3.30 4.78 8.67
C ILE A 223 -4.44 5.56 8.00
N PRO A 224 -5.10 6.52 8.68
CA PRO A 224 -6.18 7.29 8.10
C PRO A 224 -5.74 8.05 6.84
N TRP A 225 -6.67 8.23 5.89
CA TRP A 225 -6.38 8.87 4.60
C TRP A 225 -5.81 10.28 4.73
N GLU A 226 -6.42 11.06 5.62
CA GLU A 226 -6.05 12.46 5.87
C GLU A 226 -5.04 12.59 7.03
N ALA A 227 -4.40 11.49 7.45
CA ALA A 227 -3.41 11.52 8.51
C ALA A 227 -2.25 12.45 8.13
N ALA A 228 -1.96 13.41 9.02
CA ALA A 228 -0.97 14.45 8.80
C ALA A 228 -0.33 14.90 10.11
N GLY A 229 0.81 15.59 10.00
CA GLY A 229 1.48 16.25 11.11
C GLY A 229 2.68 15.46 11.67
N PRO A 230 3.49 16.10 12.53
CA PRO A 230 4.74 15.53 13.02
C PRO A 230 4.53 14.20 13.75
N GLY A 231 5.43 13.23 13.51
CA GLY A 231 5.40 11.94 14.21
C GLY A 231 4.31 10.98 13.78
N ARG A 232 3.46 11.34 12.81
CA ARG A 232 2.37 10.49 12.31
C ARG A 232 2.75 9.83 10.99
N LEU A 233 2.22 8.63 10.76
CA LEU A 233 2.28 8.01 9.44
C LEU A 233 1.21 8.63 8.54
N THR A 234 1.63 9.06 7.35
CA THR A 234 0.75 9.41 6.24
C THR A 234 0.62 8.20 5.31
N ILE A 235 -0.37 8.21 4.41
CA ILE A 235 -0.50 7.17 3.38
C ILE A 235 0.76 7.09 2.51
N LEU A 236 1.29 8.23 2.08
CA LEU A 236 2.47 8.26 1.20
C LEU A 236 3.70 7.66 1.90
N LEU A 237 3.97 8.04 3.16
CA LEU A 237 5.09 7.47 3.91
C LEU A 237 4.90 5.97 4.18
N GLY A 238 3.68 5.54 4.51
CA GLY A 238 3.35 4.13 4.71
C GLY A 238 3.56 3.29 3.44
N LEU A 239 3.02 3.74 2.30
CA LEU A 239 3.21 3.07 1.01
C LEU A 239 4.66 3.08 0.55
N TRP A 240 5.38 4.19 0.75
CA TRP A 240 6.81 4.26 0.47
C TRP A 240 7.58 3.22 1.28
N TYR A 241 7.28 3.09 2.58
CA TYR A 241 7.92 2.11 3.43
C TYR A 241 7.59 0.66 3.05
N ILE A 242 6.34 0.35 2.68
CA ILE A 242 5.98 -0.96 2.09
C ILE A 242 6.86 -1.23 0.87
N GLY A 243 7.04 -0.24 0.01
CA GLY A 243 7.99 -0.31 -1.09
C GLY A 243 9.41 -0.63 -0.63
N MET A 244 9.95 0.09 0.35
CA MET A 244 11.29 -0.18 0.88
C MET A 244 11.43 -1.59 1.48
N LEU A 245 10.36 -2.18 2.01
CA LEU A 245 10.34 -3.57 2.47
C LEU A 245 10.35 -4.57 1.29
N GLY A 246 9.62 -4.28 0.22
CA GLY A 246 9.67 -5.07 -1.03
C GLY A 246 10.98 -4.91 -1.82
N ALA A 247 11.70 -3.82 -1.60
CA ALA A 247 13.01 -3.59 -2.20
C ALA A 247 14.10 -4.48 -1.60
N ASP A 248 13.96 -4.85 -0.32
CA ASP A 248 14.89 -5.74 0.39
C ASP A 248 15.11 -7.03 -0.39
N ASN A 249 16.36 -7.44 -0.60
CA ASN A 249 16.66 -8.66 -1.36
C ASN A 249 16.05 -9.92 -0.72
N ASN A 250 15.66 -9.86 0.55
CA ASN A 250 14.94 -10.93 1.27
C ASN A 250 13.42 -10.70 1.35
N TRP A 251 12.81 -10.04 0.37
CA TRP A 251 11.36 -9.72 0.35
C TRP A 251 10.44 -10.95 0.28
N GLN A 252 10.95 -12.12 -0.12
CA GLN A 252 10.19 -13.37 -0.22
C GLN A 252 10.17 -14.12 1.11
N LEU A 253 9.11 -14.89 1.36
CA LEU A 253 9.10 -15.88 2.44
C LEU A 253 10.06 -17.02 2.09
N GLN A 254 10.95 -17.39 3.01
CA GLN A 254 11.78 -18.58 2.86
C GLN A 254 10.97 -19.86 3.10
#